data_AF-A0A3R8WQK1-F1
#
_entry.id   AF-A0A3R8WQK1-F1
#
_cell.length_a   1.000
_cell.length_b   1.000
_cell.length_c   1.000
_cell.angle_alpha   90.00
_cell.angle_beta   90.00
_cell.angle_gamma   90.00
#
_symmetry.space_group_name_H-M   'P 1'
#
loop_
_entity.id
_entity.type
_entity.pdbx_description
1 polymer ?
#
loop_
_entity_poly.entity_id
_entity_poly.type
_entity_poly.pdbx_seq_one_letter_code
_entity_poly.pdbx_strand_id
1 'polypeptide(L)'
;MLSVPAGVLAAVLFLAGCAQPVVPIERLGRKAAEGVRPHVRPLAAPPSRLPLPPVVDHVPTRDRVVFLTYDATDRPAAPGELRLPVSRFTPGLRPLAGTPYATQRAALCARRTRLLRPPRGAYDPTTLRAAADCGVTAVVLWRATLTPAGLTYPRGPHHLRRGDIVRLLPHAPTARLLDALRGRNLTAARLEDYLG
;
A
#
# COMPACT_ATOMS: atom_id res chain seq x y z
N MET A 1 2.49 -55.10 -82.02
CA MET A 1 2.82 -56.48 -81.64
C MET A 1 3.92 -56.42 -80.59
N LEU A 2 3.58 -56.59 -79.30
CA LEU A 2 4.09 -57.64 -78.41
C LEU A 2 3.62 -57.33 -76.97
N SER A 3 2.72 -58.18 -76.49
CA SER A 3 2.42 -58.41 -75.08
C SER A 3 3.60 -59.10 -74.40
N VAL A 4 3.73 -59.00 -73.06
CA VAL A 4 3.87 -60.13 -72.11
C VAL A 4 3.77 -59.59 -70.66
N PRO A 5 3.21 -60.35 -69.70
CA PRO A 5 2.69 -59.87 -68.42
C PRO A 5 3.46 -60.39 -67.18
N ALA A 6 2.95 -60.01 -66.00
CA ALA A 6 2.93 -60.73 -64.72
C ALA A 6 4.25 -61.09 -64.03
N GLY A 7 4.36 -60.68 -62.76
CA GLY A 7 5.35 -61.20 -61.82
C GLY A 7 5.08 -60.71 -60.40
N VAL A 8 4.34 -61.52 -59.64
CA VAL A 8 4.05 -61.37 -58.21
C VAL A 8 5.35 -61.35 -57.40
N LEU A 9 5.47 -60.44 -56.42
CA LEU A 9 6.35 -60.64 -55.28
C LEU A 9 5.68 -60.14 -54.00
N ALA A 10 5.22 -61.10 -53.20
CA ALA A 10 4.90 -60.88 -51.80
C ALA A 10 6.21 -60.90 -50.99
N ALA A 11 6.42 -59.89 -50.15
CA ALA A 11 7.23 -59.99 -48.94
C ALA A 11 6.90 -58.82 -48.00
N VAL A 12 6.06 -59.11 -47.01
CA VAL A 12 5.94 -58.27 -45.81
C VAL A 12 7.20 -58.47 -44.98
N LEU A 13 7.95 -57.40 -44.75
CA LEU A 13 8.96 -57.32 -43.69
C LEU A 13 8.78 -55.99 -42.95
N PHE A 14 8.11 -56.08 -41.80
CA PHE A 14 8.17 -55.07 -40.75
C PHE A 14 9.59 -55.05 -40.19
N LEU A 15 10.35 -53.99 -40.48
CA LEU A 15 11.51 -53.60 -39.69
C LEU A 15 11.23 -52.21 -39.12
N ALA A 16 10.57 -52.20 -37.97
CA ALA A 16 10.57 -51.06 -37.08
C ALA A 16 11.98 -50.94 -36.47
N GLY A 17 12.58 -49.76 -36.59
CA GLY A 17 13.72 -49.38 -35.76
C GLY A 17 14.83 -48.69 -36.53
N CYS A 18 14.82 -47.36 -36.51
CA CYS A 18 16.04 -46.55 -36.52
C CYS A 18 15.77 -45.21 -35.81
N ALA A 19 16.46 -45.05 -34.68
CA ALA A 19 17.01 -43.84 -34.09
C ALA A 19 16.10 -42.59 -33.93
N GLN A 20 15.77 -42.28 -32.67
CA GLN A 20 15.35 -40.94 -32.30
C GLN A 20 16.53 -39.96 -32.44
N PRO A 21 16.33 -38.74 -32.98
CA PRO A 21 17.38 -37.75 -33.04
C PRO A 21 17.75 -37.31 -31.61
N VAL A 22 19.03 -37.41 -31.27
CA VAL A 22 19.59 -36.78 -30.08
C VAL A 22 19.33 -35.28 -30.16
N VAL A 23 18.66 -34.75 -29.13
CA VAL A 23 18.29 -33.33 -29.05
C VAL A 23 19.57 -32.48 -28.95
N PRO A 24 19.72 -31.40 -29.72
CA PRO A 24 20.89 -30.53 -29.64
C PRO A 24 21.10 -29.95 -28.23
N ILE A 25 22.36 -29.91 -27.78
CA ILE A 25 22.81 -29.40 -26.46
C ILE A 25 22.31 -27.97 -26.18
N GLU A 26 21.96 -27.19 -27.19
CA GLU A 26 21.34 -25.86 -27.04
C GLU A 26 20.05 -25.87 -26.19
N ARG A 27 19.31 -26.99 -26.17
CA ARG A 27 18.07 -27.09 -25.37
C ARG A 27 18.34 -27.40 -23.89
N LEU A 28 19.52 -27.88 -23.54
CA LEU A 28 19.93 -28.10 -22.15
C LEU A 28 20.29 -26.77 -21.47
N GLY A 29 20.92 -25.84 -22.21
CA GLY A 29 21.23 -24.49 -21.72
C GLY A 29 19.99 -23.68 -21.32
N ARG A 30 18.89 -23.79 -22.08
CA ARG A 30 17.63 -23.09 -21.76
C ARG A 30 16.96 -23.62 -20.50
N LYS A 31 17.00 -24.93 -20.23
CA LYS A 31 16.46 -25.52 -18.99
C LYS A 31 17.32 -25.20 -17.77
N ALA A 32 18.63 -25.03 -17.93
CA ALA A 32 19.52 -24.62 -16.84
C ALA A 32 19.35 -23.14 -16.46
N ALA A 33 19.07 -22.26 -17.43
CA ALA A 33 18.84 -20.83 -17.16
C ALA A 33 17.47 -20.54 -16.51
N GLU A 34 16.45 -21.35 -16.76
CA GLU A 34 15.11 -21.20 -16.17
C GLU A 34 15.08 -21.55 -14.66
N GLY A 35 16.04 -22.36 -14.19
CA GLY A 35 16.08 -22.90 -12.82
C GLY A 35 16.83 -22.05 -11.79
N VAL A 36 17.62 -21.07 -12.22
CA VAL A 36 18.42 -20.23 -11.32
C VAL A 36 17.79 -18.85 -11.23
N ARG A 37 16.66 -18.76 -10.52
CA ARG A 37 16.29 -17.48 -9.91
C ARG A 37 17.27 -17.28 -8.76
N PRO A 38 18.15 -16.26 -8.79
CA PRO A 38 18.99 -16.00 -7.64
C PRO A 38 18.06 -15.72 -6.47
N HIS A 39 18.04 -16.64 -5.50
CA HIS A 39 17.34 -16.43 -4.26
C HIS A 39 18.21 -15.46 -3.45
N VAL A 40 18.18 -14.18 -3.86
CA VAL A 40 18.80 -13.10 -3.11
C VAL A 40 18.00 -13.02 -1.83
N ARG A 41 18.49 -13.69 -0.78
CA ARG A 41 17.96 -13.54 0.57
C ARG A 41 17.98 -12.04 0.83
N PRO A 42 16.83 -11.38 1.05
CA PRO A 42 16.83 -9.94 1.27
C PRO A 42 17.78 -9.67 2.42
N LEU A 43 18.88 -8.96 2.14
CA LEU A 43 19.81 -8.60 3.18
C LEU A 43 19.00 -7.83 4.22
N ALA A 44 19.00 -8.32 5.46
CA ALA A 44 18.30 -7.65 6.54
C ALA A 44 18.75 -6.19 6.55
N ALA A 45 17.80 -5.27 6.41
CA ALA A 45 18.14 -3.86 6.33
C ALA A 45 18.87 -3.45 7.63
N PRO A 46 19.94 -2.64 7.53
CA PRO A 46 20.63 -2.14 8.72
C PRO A 46 19.64 -1.40 9.65
N PRO A 47 19.91 -1.36 10.97
CA PRO A 47 19.07 -0.62 11.91
C PRO A 47 19.00 0.87 11.52
N SER A 48 17.86 1.53 11.79
CA SER A 48 17.78 2.98 11.62
C SER A 48 18.75 3.63 12.61
N ARG A 49 19.43 4.69 12.15
CA ARG A 49 20.23 5.55 13.04
C ARG A 49 19.39 6.68 13.64
N LEU A 50 18.15 6.85 13.18
CA LEU A 50 17.22 7.87 13.63
C LEU A 50 16.11 7.25 14.51
N PRO A 51 15.53 8.02 15.44
CA PRO A 51 14.31 7.60 16.12
C PRO A 51 13.21 7.30 15.11
N LEU A 52 12.46 6.21 15.33
CA LEU A 52 11.33 5.88 14.47
C LEU A 52 10.20 6.91 14.68
N PRO A 53 9.51 7.35 13.61
CA PRO A 53 8.37 8.24 13.75
C PRO A 53 7.27 7.54 14.58
N PRO A 54 6.67 8.24 15.56
CA PRO A 54 5.53 7.69 16.27
C PRO A 54 4.37 7.44 15.31
N VAL A 55 3.61 6.38 15.59
CA VAL A 55 2.35 6.10 14.91
C VAL A 55 1.23 6.65 15.77
N VAL A 56 0.47 7.59 15.22
CA VAL A 56 -0.56 8.34 15.97
C VAL A 56 -1.92 8.21 15.31
N ASP A 57 -2.91 7.77 16.08
CA ASP A 57 -4.35 7.96 15.79
C ASP A 57 -4.99 9.02 16.69
N HIS A 58 -4.20 9.54 17.64
CA HIS A 58 -4.54 10.57 18.60
C HIS A 58 -3.29 11.38 18.97
N VAL A 59 -3.44 12.71 19.06
CA VAL A 59 -2.36 13.64 19.43
C VAL A 59 -2.56 14.05 20.90
N PRO A 60 -1.59 13.80 21.79
CA PRO A 60 -1.65 14.31 23.16
C PRO A 60 -1.65 15.84 23.16
N THR A 61 -2.80 16.45 23.46
CA THR A 61 -2.95 17.90 23.55
C THR A 61 -3.87 18.29 24.71
N ARG A 62 -3.63 19.47 25.26
CA ARG A 62 -4.52 20.12 26.24
C ARG A 62 -5.62 20.91 25.55
N ASP A 63 -5.38 21.36 24.33
CA ASP A 63 -6.34 22.13 23.54
C ASP A 63 -7.56 21.27 23.23
N ARG A 64 -8.74 21.90 23.24
CA ARG A 64 -10.00 21.22 22.96
C ARG A 64 -10.21 21.08 21.45
N VAL A 65 -9.24 20.50 20.77
CA VAL A 65 -9.23 20.35 19.30
C VAL A 65 -9.38 18.88 18.89
N VAL A 66 -9.95 18.65 17.72
CA VAL A 66 -9.79 17.42 16.95
C VAL A 66 -9.10 17.73 15.64
N PHE A 67 -8.53 16.70 15.03
CA PHE A 67 -7.78 16.81 13.80
C PHE A 67 -8.57 16.21 12.65
N LEU A 68 -9.11 17.07 11.81
CA LEU A 68 -9.91 16.67 10.66
C LEU A 68 -9.00 16.42 9.47
N THR A 69 -9.13 15.26 8.85
CA THR A 69 -8.24 14.84 7.77
C THR A 69 -9.01 14.24 6.61
N TYR A 70 -8.50 14.40 5.39
CA TYR A 70 -9.02 13.69 4.23
C TYR A 70 -7.88 13.24 3.33
N ASP A 71 -8.11 12.18 2.59
CA ASP A 71 -7.16 11.69 1.60
C ASP A 71 -7.48 12.36 0.25
N ALA A 72 -6.48 12.66 -0.57
CA ALA A 72 -6.64 13.36 -1.85
C ALA A 72 -7.52 12.59 -2.84
N THR A 73 -7.59 11.26 -2.67
CA THR A 73 -8.50 10.35 -3.37
C THR A 73 -9.95 10.50 -2.92
N ASP A 74 -10.15 11.05 -1.71
CA ASP A 74 -11.40 11.10 -0.97
C ASP A 74 -11.94 12.53 -0.95
N ARG A 75 -11.88 13.24 -2.09
CA ARG A 75 -12.26 14.67 -2.16
C ARG A 75 -13.61 14.88 -1.43
N PRO A 76 -13.65 15.73 -0.37
CA PRO A 76 -14.88 15.93 0.38
C PRO A 76 -15.95 16.52 -0.53
N ALA A 77 -17.20 16.14 -0.29
CA ALA A 77 -18.31 16.39 -1.22
C ALA A 77 -18.68 17.87 -1.42
N ALA A 78 -18.10 18.82 -0.68
CA ALA A 78 -18.39 20.23 -0.83
C ALA A 78 -17.10 21.08 -0.89
N PRO A 79 -16.75 21.66 -2.06
CA PRO A 79 -15.93 22.86 -2.09
C PRO A 79 -16.73 24.00 -1.46
N GLY A 80 -16.33 24.47 -0.27
CA GLY A 80 -16.85 25.71 0.33
C GLY A 80 -17.61 25.57 1.65
N GLU A 81 -18.03 24.37 2.06
CA GLU A 81 -18.82 24.20 3.30
C GLU A 81 -17.96 23.92 4.55
N LEU A 82 -16.71 23.53 4.34
CA LEU A 82 -15.76 23.25 5.41
C LEU A 82 -14.72 24.37 5.49
N ARG A 83 -15.11 25.54 6.04
CA ARG A 83 -14.14 26.52 6.57
C ARG A 83 -13.37 25.99 7.79
N LEU A 84 -13.50 24.71 8.12
CA LEU A 84 -12.75 24.10 9.20
C LEU A 84 -11.31 23.89 8.74
N PRO A 85 -10.32 24.12 9.61
CA PRO A 85 -8.97 23.67 9.38
C PRO A 85 -8.94 22.15 9.20
N VAL A 86 -8.41 21.71 8.06
CA VAL A 86 -8.26 20.30 7.71
C VAL A 86 -6.86 20.02 7.21
N SER A 87 -6.37 18.81 7.47
CA SER A 87 -5.10 18.30 6.93
C SER A 87 -5.36 17.36 5.76
N ARG A 88 -4.70 17.60 4.64
CA ARG A 88 -4.82 16.77 3.43
C ARG A 88 -3.66 15.77 3.39
N PHE A 89 -3.97 14.50 3.13
CA PHE A 89 -2.98 13.48 2.81
C PHE A 89 -3.09 13.05 1.35
N THR A 90 -1.97 12.69 0.74
CA THR A 90 -1.96 12.05 -0.59
C THR A 90 -1.38 10.65 -0.43
N PRO A 91 -2.13 9.68 0.16
CA PRO A 91 -1.63 8.33 0.32
C PRO A 91 -1.33 7.71 -1.06
N GLY A 92 -0.33 6.85 -1.13
CA GLY A 92 -0.12 6.02 -2.32
C GLY A 92 -1.30 5.08 -2.55
N LEU A 93 -1.39 4.46 -3.71
CA LEU A 93 -2.47 3.50 -4.01
C LEU A 93 -2.26 2.13 -3.36
N ARG A 94 -0.98 1.72 -3.24
CA ARG A 94 -0.59 0.40 -2.73
C ARG A 94 0.23 0.51 -1.44
N PRO A 95 -0.06 -0.33 -0.43
CA PRO A 95 0.76 -0.48 0.76
C PRO A 95 2.22 -0.76 0.39
N LEU A 96 3.12 -0.12 1.12
CA LEU A 96 4.56 -0.39 1.05
C LEU A 96 4.96 -1.54 1.96
N ALA A 97 4.18 -1.79 3.03
CA ALA A 97 4.40 -2.89 3.95
C ALA A 97 4.51 -4.22 3.21
N GLY A 98 5.47 -5.05 3.62
CA GLY A 98 5.83 -6.31 2.96
C GLY A 98 6.74 -6.18 1.75
N THR A 99 7.01 -4.97 1.24
CA THR A 99 8.01 -4.76 0.17
C THR A 99 9.42 -4.53 0.74
N PRO A 100 10.49 -4.79 -0.02
CA PRO A 100 11.86 -4.57 0.45
C PRO A 100 12.13 -3.13 0.89
N TYR A 101 12.98 -2.95 1.90
CA TYR A 101 13.35 -1.64 2.45
C TYR A 101 13.76 -0.61 1.38
N ALA A 102 14.59 -1.01 0.40
CA ALA A 102 15.02 -0.12 -0.67
C ALA A 102 13.85 0.45 -1.47
N THR A 103 12.84 -0.37 -1.77
CA THR A 103 11.60 0.03 -2.44
C THR A 103 10.80 1.01 -1.58
N GLN A 104 10.64 0.69 -0.28
CA GLN A 104 9.93 1.57 0.65
C GLN A 104 10.61 2.94 0.78
N ARG A 105 11.95 2.97 0.96
CA ARG A 105 12.74 4.19 1.11
C ARG A 105 12.69 5.07 -0.13
N ALA A 106 12.88 4.49 -1.31
CA ALA A 106 12.81 5.23 -2.56
C ALA A 106 11.44 5.91 -2.73
N ALA A 107 10.34 5.17 -2.49
CA ALA A 107 8.99 5.70 -2.58
C ALA A 107 8.70 6.79 -1.54
N LEU A 108 9.18 6.65 -0.31
CA LEU A 108 8.93 7.62 0.77
C LEU A 108 9.75 8.89 0.60
N CYS A 109 11.04 8.78 0.27
CA CYS A 109 11.92 9.92 0.08
C CYS A 109 11.51 10.78 -1.13
N ALA A 110 10.98 10.16 -2.19
CA ALA A 110 10.46 10.87 -3.35
C ALA A 110 9.25 11.78 -3.01
N ARG A 111 8.48 11.45 -1.96
CA ARG A 111 7.28 12.19 -1.57
C ARG A 111 7.57 13.45 -0.75
N ARG A 112 8.76 13.54 -0.13
CA ARG A 112 9.21 14.69 0.67
C ARG A 112 8.16 15.22 1.67
N THR A 113 7.41 14.30 2.30
CA THR A 113 6.37 14.66 3.28
C THR A 113 6.91 14.53 4.70
N ARG A 114 6.51 15.45 5.60
CA ARG A 114 6.76 15.31 7.04
C ARG A 114 5.77 14.37 7.72
N LEU A 115 4.51 14.40 7.31
CA LEU A 115 3.47 13.51 7.85
C LEU A 115 3.16 12.41 6.84
N LEU A 116 3.30 11.15 7.25
CA LEU A 116 3.01 10.00 6.40
C LEU A 116 1.65 9.41 6.77
N ARG A 117 0.72 9.36 5.82
CA ARG A 117 -0.44 8.46 5.90
C ARG A 117 -0.22 7.24 5.01
N PRO A 118 -0.08 6.03 5.60
CA PRO A 118 0.05 4.82 4.83
C PRO A 118 -1.26 4.48 4.09
N PRO A 119 -1.20 3.96 2.86
CA PRO A 119 -2.38 3.50 2.15
C PRO A 119 -3.14 2.46 2.96
N ARG A 120 -4.45 2.71 3.20
CA ARG A 120 -5.31 1.86 4.04
C ARG A 120 -4.80 1.65 5.47
N GLY A 121 -3.90 2.53 5.94
CA GLY A 121 -3.29 2.39 7.27
C GLY A 121 -2.28 1.25 7.39
N ALA A 122 -1.86 0.63 6.28
CA ALA A 122 -0.91 -0.50 6.32
C ALA A 122 0.55 -0.02 6.38
N TYR A 123 1.24 -0.39 7.46
CA TYR A 123 2.67 -0.12 7.69
C TYR A 123 3.30 -1.31 8.42
N ASP A 124 4.63 -1.44 8.31
CA ASP A 124 5.43 -2.40 9.07
C ASP A 124 6.68 -1.70 9.66
N PRO A 125 7.51 -2.39 10.47
CA PRO A 125 8.74 -1.79 11.00
C PRO A 125 9.71 -1.28 9.92
N THR A 126 9.68 -1.88 8.72
CA THR A 126 10.46 -1.43 7.56
C THR A 126 9.94 -0.10 7.03
N THR A 127 8.61 0.10 7.01
CA THR A 127 7.97 1.36 6.66
C THR A 127 8.37 2.46 7.63
N LEU A 128 8.35 2.19 8.95
CA LEU A 128 8.73 3.19 9.95
C LEU A 128 10.20 3.60 9.82
N ARG A 129 11.09 2.62 9.59
CA ARG A 129 12.51 2.88 9.35
C ARG A 129 12.74 3.72 8.10
N ALA A 130 12.16 3.29 6.97
CA ALA A 130 12.29 4.01 5.71
C ALA A 130 11.68 5.43 5.81
N ALA A 131 10.61 5.61 6.58
CA ALA A 131 10.01 6.90 6.86
C ALA A 131 10.96 7.80 7.67
N ALA A 132 11.56 7.28 8.75
CA ALA A 132 12.55 8.00 9.56
C ALA A 132 13.73 8.50 8.71
N ASP A 133 14.30 7.59 7.90
CA ASP A 133 15.45 7.89 7.04
C ASP A 133 15.12 8.93 5.94
N CYS A 134 13.83 9.13 5.65
CA CYS A 134 13.33 10.11 4.68
C CYS A 134 12.76 11.40 5.33
N GLY A 135 12.93 11.59 6.64
CA GLY A 135 12.53 12.82 7.35
C GLY A 135 11.04 12.90 7.72
N VAL A 136 10.33 11.78 7.75
CA VAL A 136 8.95 11.72 8.26
C VAL A 136 8.98 11.87 9.78
N THR A 137 8.21 12.83 10.31
CA THR A 137 8.10 13.12 11.74
C THR A 137 7.02 12.30 12.44
N ALA A 138 5.96 11.90 11.72
CA ALA A 138 4.91 11.06 12.27
C ALA A 138 4.21 10.22 11.19
N VAL A 139 3.78 9.02 11.58
CA VAL A 139 2.87 8.18 10.79
C VAL A 139 1.45 8.36 11.32
N VAL A 140 0.59 8.94 10.50
CA VAL A 140 -0.74 9.40 10.90
C VAL A 140 -1.81 8.40 10.45
N LEU A 141 -2.42 7.75 11.44
CA LEU A 141 -3.63 6.93 11.31
C LEU A 141 -4.86 7.77 11.68
N TRP A 142 -5.97 7.11 12.02
CA TRP A 142 -7.19 7.79 12.46
C TRP A 142 -7.91 6.93 13.50
N ARG A 143 -8.48 7.59 14.50
CA ARG A 143 -9.28 6.96 15.54
C ARG A 143 -10.74 6.85 15.14
N ALA A 144 -11.25 7.86 14.44
CA ALA A 144 -12.64 7.93 14.00
C ALA A 144 -12.70 8.15 12.49
N THR A 145 -13.79 7.68 11.87
CA THR A 145 -14.08 7.96 10.47
C THR A 145 -15.45 8.61 10.38
N LEU A 146 -15.55 9.75 9.70
CA LEU A 146 -16.84 10.32 9.31
C LEU A 146 -17.24 9.70 7.98
N THR A 147 -18.20 8.78 8.03
CA THR A 147 -18.80 8.11 6.88
C THR A 147 -20.09 8.81 6.46
N PRO A 148 -20.69 8.49 5.30
CA PRO A 148 -22.03 8.97 4.95
C PRO A 148 -23.11 8.63 6.00
N ALA A 149 -22.97 7.50 6.71
CA ALA A 149 -23.87 7.09 7.78
C ALA A 149 -23.63 7.82 9.12
N GLY A 150 -22.48 8.51 9.27
CA GLY A 150 -22.07 9.19 10.50
C GLY A 150 -20.70 8.78 11.01
N LEU A 151 -20.38 9.18 12.24
CA LEU A 151 -19.11 8.89 12.90
C LEU A 151 -19.02 7.41 13.32
N THR A 152 -17.95 6.74 12.89
CA THR A 152 -17.62 5.38 13.31
C THR A 152 -16.32 5.37 14.10
N TYR A 153 -16.26 4.48 15.09
CA TYR A 153 -15.13 4.32 16.01
C TYR A 153 -14.75 2.84 16.02
N PRO A 154 -13.69 2.42 15.32
CA PRO A 154 -13.30 1.02 15.29
C PRO A 154 -12.88 0.49 16.66
N ARG A 155 -12.41 1.36 17.56
CA ARG A 155 -11.87 1.02 18.88
C ARG A 155 -12.14 2.12 19.92
N GLY A 156 -12.22 1.72 21.18
CA GLY A 156 -12.34 2.61 22.33
C GLY A 156 -13.69 3.34 22.42
N PRO A 157 -13.78 4.45 23.17
CA PRO A 157 -15.05 5.16 23.39
C PRO A 157 -15.73 5.64 22.11
N HIS A 158 -17.04 5.44 22.00
CA HIS A 158 -17.86 5.84 20.85
C HIS A 158 -18.21 7.34 20.83
N HIS A 159 -17.24 8.20 21.11
CA HIS A 159 -17.36 9.65 21.05
C HIS A 159 -16.00 10.32 20.80
N LEU A 160 -16.03 11.54 20.25
CA LEU A 160 -14.84 12.35 20.00
C LEU A 160 -14.19 12.84 21.30
N ARG A 161 -12.87 12.82 21.36
CA ARG A 161 -12.06 13.36 22.45
C ARG A 161 -11.10 14.39 21.89
N ARG A 162 -10.67 15.32 22.74
CA ARG A 162 -9.56 16.23 22.40
C ARG A 162 -8.38 15.40 21.89
N GLY A 163 -7.70 15.83 20.83
CA GLY A 163 -6.58 15.10 20.25
C GLY A 163 -6.95 14.04 19.21
N ASP A 164 -8.23 13.68 19.05
CA ASP A 164 -8.60 12.63 18.10
C ASP A 164 -8.35 13.03 16.64
N ILE A 165 -7.83 12.07 15.86
CA ILE A 165 -7.70 12.20 14.41
C ILE A 165 -8.91 11.56 13.74
N VAL A 166 -9.62 12.36 12.92
CA VAL A 166 -10.83 11.97 12.20
C VAL A 166 -10.53 11.93 10.71
N ARG A 167 -10.82 10.79 10.05
CA ARG A 167 -10.78 10.68 8.59
C ARG A 167 -12.16 10.98 8.00
N LEU A 168 -12.24 11.97 7.13
CA LEU A 168 -13.46 12.36 6.41
C LEU A 168 -13.54 11.58 5.10
N LEU A 169 -14.61 10.82 4.90
CA LEU A 169 -14.87 10.14 3.63
C LEU A 169 -15.70 11.03 2.69
N PRO A 170 -15.74 10.72 1.38
CA PRO A 170 -16.63 11.40 0.44
C PRO A 170 -18.08 11.31 0.89
N HIS A 171 -18.86 12.34 0.58
CA HIS A 171 -20.30 12.44 0.90
C HIS A 171 -20.66 12.33 2.39
N ALA A 172 -19.68 12.52 3.27
CA ALA A 172 -19.90 12.59 4.69
C ALA A 172 -20.67 13.87 5.11
N PRO A 173 -21.73 13.76 5.92
CA PRO A 173 -22.51 14.92 6.36
C PRO A 173 -21.77 15.72 7.43
N THR A 174 -21.23 16.88 7.05
CA THR A 174 -20.44 17.77 7.92
C THR A 174 -21.26 18.33 9.10
N ALA A 175 -22.57 18.51 8.92
CA ALA A 175 -23.47 18.95 10.00
C ALA A 175 -23.41 18.04 11.24
N ARG A 176 -23.44 16.71 11.05
CA ARG A 176 -23.35 15.74 12.16
C ARG A 176 -22.02 15.83 12.90
N LEU A 177 -20.94 16.12 12.18
CA LEU A 177 -19.64 16.36 12.79
C LEU A 177 -19.67 17.65 13.63
N LEU A 178 -20.20 18.74 13.09
CA LEU A 178 -20.30 20.02 13.81
C LEU A 178 -21.14 19.89 15.08
N ASP A 179 -22.24 19.14 15.06
CA ASP A 179 -23.05 18.87 16.26
C ASP A 179 -22.26 18.07 17.31
N ALA A 180 -21.51 17.04 16.88
CA ALA A 180 -20.66 16.25 17.76
C ALA A 180 -19.52 17.08 18.40
N LEU A 181 -18.95 18.02 17.65
CA LEU A 181 -17.93 18.95 18.16
C LEU A 181 -18.52 19.93 19.16
N ARG A 182 -19.64 20.58 18.81
CA ARG A 182 -20.34 21.54 19.68
C ARG A 182 -20.76 20.90 21.00
N GLY A 183 -21.38 19.72 20.95
CA GLY A 183 -21.84 19.00 22.15
C GLY A 183 -20.72 18.59 23.13
N ARG A 184 -19.45 18.69 22.71
CA ARG A 184 -18.29 18.35 23.53
C ARG A 184 -17.34 19.52 23.75
N ASN A 185 -17.72 20.72 23.31
CA ASN A 185 -16.88 21.91 23.29
C ASN A 185 -15.51 21.59 22.67
N LEU A 186 -15.53 21.06 21.44
CA LEU A 186 -14.36 20.77 20.62
C LEU A 186 -14.36 21.66 19.38
N THR A 187 -13.18 22.04 18.91
CA THR A 187 -12.95 22.73 17.64
C THR A 187 -12.10 21.86 16.71
N ALA A 188 -11.89 22.29 15.46
CA ALA A 188 -10.97 21.64 14.54
C ALA A 188 -9.63 22.36 14.52
N ALA A 189 -8.54 21.64 14.30
CA ALA A 189 -7.21 22.18 14.02
C ALA A 189 -6.49 21.36 12.94
N ARG A 190 -5.45 21.95 12.34
CA ARG A 190 -4.56 21.24 11.41
C ARG A 190 -3.54 20.41 12.19
N LEU A 191 -3.26 19.20 11.73
CA LEU A 191 -2.22 18.33 12.32
C LEU A 191 -0.83 18.93 12.21
N GLU A 192 -0.57 19.64 11.12
CA GLU A 192 0.72 20.26 10.82
C GLU A 192 1.15 21.27 11.89
N ASP A 193 0.19 21.83 12.64
CA ASP A 193 0.46 22.78 13.72
C ASP A 193 0.89 22.08 15.03
N TYR A 194 0.74 20.74 15.12
CA TYR A 194 0.98 19.95 16.35
C TYR A 194 2.03 18.84 16.18
N LEU A 195 2.26 18.36 14.96
CA LEU A 195 3.15 17.23 14.64
C LEU A 195 4.28 17.60 13.65
N GLY A 196 4.32 18.86 13.21
CA GLY A 196 5.14 19.35 12.09
C GLY A 196 6.46 19.97 12.48
#